data_AF-A0A246Q6K3-F1
#
_entry.id   AF-A0A246Q6K3-F1
#
_cell.length_a   1.000
_cell.length_b   1.000
_cell.length_c   1.000
_cell.angle_alpha   90.00
_cell.angle_beta   90.00
_cell.angle_gamma   90.00
#
_symmetry.space_group_name_H-M   'P 1'
#
loop_
_entity.id
_entity.type
_entity.pdbx_description
1 polymer ?
#
loop_
_entity_poly.entity_id
_entity_poly.type
_entity_poly.pdbx_seq_one_letter_code
_entity_poly.pdbx_strand_id
1 'polypeptide(L)'
;MTENTPATEPVVPSAATGATPPSAGKPAAAPPPRPTRKSGVSPAVSALVVVIVLAAVLAAALYMQRREFVAAGREVATRIDNLNSALGQTRNEARQALALAQAQAGKAAALENALRDTQSQYVALEQAWQAFNDSSSDEVLANDVERMLTIASQQLRLAGNVSNAIVALETAQARLARADRPRFASLQQAINGDLDRLRAVPTVDVPAQSSRIERLVALVGKAPLLAPDAVAPGMLAPGASADATPAAAPVAPPVAEETLPADAAWWQRWRAEIASWPARSGTALVRELGDLIRVQRVDEPSALLLSPEQALQLRSTLRQRLLSVQLSLLMRQPAIWKSELETVNRTLDTYFDRRSADTLAALNLTRELTQTEISVPVPDVADSLNAVAAIRASGATGAAGTNSRGRD
;
A
#
# COMPACT_ATOMS: atom_id res chain seq x y z
N MET A 1 4.74 32.39 -37.13
CA MET A 1 5.19 32.79 -38.46
C MET A 1 4.70 34.19 -38.71
N THR A 2 5.65 35.08 -38.95
CA THR A 2 5.50 36.52 -39.20
C THR A 2 4.99 36.76 -40.62
N GLU A 3 3.96 37.59 -40.75
CA GLU A 3 3.54 38.27 -41.97
C GLU A 3 3.24 39.73 -41.55
N ASN A 4 3.47 40.78 -42.32
CA ASN A 4 4.04 40.99 -43.64
C ASN A 4 4.34 42.50 -43.71
N THR A 5 5.44 42.89 -44.33
CA THR A 5 5.63 44.27 -44.82
C THR A 5 4.79 44.42 -46.10
N PRO A 6 4.27 45.62 -46.39
CA PRO A 6 4.82 46.30 -47.56
C PRO A 6 5.02 47.82 -47.36
N ALA A 7 6.09 48.31 -47.99
CA ALA A 7 6.34 49.71 -48.27
C ALA A 7 5.47 50.20 -49.43
N THR A 8 5.11 51.49 -49.46
CA THR A 8 4.91 52.26 -50.71
C THR A 8 5.02 53.76 -50.42
N GLU A 9 6.13 54.37 -50.82
CA GLU A 9 6.21 55.78 -51.24
C GLU A 9 5.61 55.88 -52.65
N PRO A 10 4.99 57.00 -53.07
CA PRO A 10 5.80 57.93 -53.88
C PRO A 10 5.34 59.42 -53.93
N VAL A 11 6.34 60.29 -54.17
CA VAL A 11 6.38 61.35 -55.22
C VAL A 11 5.49 62.61 -55.07
N VAL A 12 6.20 63.73 -54.86
CA VAL A 12 5.88 65.12 -55.27
C VAL A 12 5.71 65.25 -56.79
N PRO A 13 4.78 66.09 -57.29
CA PRO A 13 5.20 67.45 -57.66
C PRO A 13 4.15 68.55 -57.43
N SER A 14 4.67 69.71 -57.05
CA SER A 14 3.98 71.00 -56.94
C SER A 14 3.59 71.52 -58.32
N ALA A 15 2.28 71.63 -58.57
CA ALA A 15 1.73 72.27 -59.77
C ALA A 15 1.59 73.78 -59.55
N ALA A 16 2.18 74.54 -60.46
CA ALA A 16 1.88 75.94 -60.70
C ALA A 16 0.54 76.08 -61.42
N THR A 17 -0.26 77.10 -61.07
CA THR A 17 -1.05 77.84 -62.07
C THR A 17 -1.41 79.22 -61.51
N GLY A 18 -0.72 80.24 -62.01
CA GLY A 18 -1.21 81.61 -62.03
C GLY A 18 -1.90 81.88 -63.36
N ALA A 19 -2.99 82.63 -63.33
CA ALA A 19 -3.60 83.26 -64.50
C ALA A 19 -4.38 84.51 -64.04
N THR A 20 -3.83 85.69 -64.38
CA THR A 20 -4.42 86.87 -65.08
C THR A 20 -5.91 87.26 -64.88
N PRO A 21 -6.38 88.46 -65.29
CA PRO A 21 -5.75 89.70 -65.81
C PRO A 21 -6.37 90.94 -65.06
N PRO A 22 -6.56 92.19 -65.57
CA PRO A 22 -6.18 92.87 -66.83
C PRO A 22 -5.56 94.27 -66.53
N SER A 23 -5.42 95.29 -67.38
CA SER A 23 -5.67 95.54 -68.79
C SER A 23 -4.82 96.74 -69.24
N ALA A 24 -4.64 96.84 -70.54
CA ALA A 24 -4.07 97.94 -71.31
C ALA A 24 -4.69 99.33 -71.01
N GLY A 25 -3.91 100.38 -71.25
CA GLY A 25 -4.46 101.74 -71.41
C GLY A 25 -3.44 102.87 -71.58
N LYS A 26 -2.85 102.99 -72.77
CA LYS A 26 -2.11 104.17 -73.30
C LYS A 26 -3.04 105.41 -73.36
N PRO A 27 -2.56 106.68 -73.27
CA PRO A 27 -2.05 107.44 -74.43
C PRO A 27 -0.82 108.34 -74.09
N ALA A 28 0.24 108.45 -74.90
CA ALA A 28 0.45 109.28 -76.11
C ALA A 28 0.88 110.76 -75.86
N ALA A 29 2.11 111.05 -76.34
CA ALA A 29 2.59 112.25 -77.07
C ALA A 29 2.63 113.67 -76.43
N ALA A 30 3.79 114.33 -76.58
CA ALA A 30 4.00 115.79 -76.62
C ALA A 30 3.73 116.35 -78.06
N PRO A 31 3.77 117.67 -78.41
CA PRO A 31 4.00 118.97 -77.71
C PRO A 31 2.94 120.08 -78.11
N PRO A 32 3.20 121.42 -78.30
CA PRO A 32 3.59 122.58 -77.44
C PRO A 32 2.46 123.69 -77.27
N PRO A 33 2.67 125.04 -77.31
CA PRO A 33 2.61 126.02 -76.18
C PRO A 33 1.47 127.10 -76.17
N ARG A 34 1.19 127.72 -74.98
CA ARG A 34 0.50 129.05 -74.67
C ARG A 34 -0.90 129.32 -75.30
N PRO A 35 -1.74 130.32 -74.88
CA PRO A 35 -1.68 131.28 -73.76
C PRO A 35 -2.93 131.27 -72.83
N THR A 36 -2.91 132.20 -71.87
CA THR A 36 -3.86 132.58 -70.83
C THR A 36 -5.34 132.78 -71.22
N ARG A 37 -6.26 132.53 -70.27
CA ARG A 37 -7.42 133.42 -69.99
C ARG A 37 -7.87 133.30 -68.53
N LYS A 38 -7.96 134.44 -67.86
CA LYS A 38 -8.54 134.64 -66.52
C LYS A 38 -10.07 134.60 -66.61
N SER A 39 -10.73 134.01 -65.62
CA SER A 39 -12.02 134.52 -65.12
C SER A 39 -12.11 134.21 -63.62
N GLY A 40 -12.39 135.26 -62.84
CA GLY A 40 -12.30 135.24 -61.38
C GLY A 40 -13.57 134.69 -60.72
N VAL A 41 -13.36 133.92 -59.66
CA VAL A 41 -14.33 133.66 -58.58
C VAL A 41 -13.64 134.04 -57.27
N SER A 42 -14.35 134.72 -56.38
CA SER A 42 -13.85 135.38 -55.17
C SER A 42 -13.35 134.39 -54.08
N PRO A 43 -12.31 134.73 -53.30
CA PRO A 43 -11.62 133.82 -52.36
C PRO A 43 -12.41 133.42 -51.10
N ALA A 44 -13.56 134.05 -50.85
CA ALA A 44 -14.38 133.77 -49.65
C ALA A 44 -15.30 132.54 -49.83
N VAL A 45 -15.79 132.30 -51.06
CA VAL A 45 -16.69 131.16 -51.33
C VAL A 45 -15.91 129.86 -51.47
N SER A 46 -14.69 129.90 -52.02
CA SER A 46 -13.81 128.74 -52.08
C SER A 46 -13.39 128.26 -50.68
N ALA A 47 -13.14 129.18 -49.73
CA ALA A 47 -12.76 128.82 -48.36
C ALA A 47 -13.89 128.09 -47.60
N LEU A 48 -15.13 128.56 -47.71
CA LEU A 48 -16.28 127.93 -47.04
C LEU A 48 -16.61 126.55 -47.60
N VAL A 49 -16.54 126.38 -48.93
CA VAL A 49 -16.72 125.10 -49.59
C VAL A 49 -15.63 124.11 -49.17
N VAL A 50 -14.38 124.55 -49.06
CA VAL A 50 -13.28 123.69 -48.57
C VAL A 50 -13.52 123.22 -47.14
N VAL A 51 -13.97 124.08 -46.22
CA VAL A 51 -14.23 123.69 -44.82
C VAL A 51 -15.39 122.69 -44.70
N ILE A 52 -16.48 122.89 -45.46
CA ILE A 52 -17.62 121.94 -45.47
C ILE A 52 -17.19 120.59 -46.05
N VAL A 53 -16.40 120.59 -47.12
CA VAL A 53 -15.82 119.36 -47.67
C VAL A 53 -14.90 118.69 -46.66
N LEU A 54 -14.08 119.46 -45.93
CA LEU A 54 -13.21 118.92 -44.88
C LEU A 54 -14.00 118.31 -43.72
N ALA A 55 -15.07 118.98 -43.28
CA ALA A 55 -15.96 118.47 -42.24
C ALA A 55 -16.73 117.22 -42.69
N ALA A 56 -17.18 117.17 -43.95
CA ALA A 56 -17.83 116.00 -44.54
C ALA A 56 -16.85 114.81 -44.68
N VAL A 57 -15.61 115.07 -45.10
CA VAL A 57 -14.53 114.07 -45.15
C VAL A 57 -14.20 113.58 -43.74
N LEU A 58 -14.13 114.47 -42.74
CA LEU A 58 -13.87 114.11 -41.35
C LEU A 58 -15.01 113.29 -40.74
N ALA A 59 -16.27 113.67 -41.00
CA ALA A 59 -17.44 112.91 -40.58
C ALA A 59 -17.52 111.54 -41.27
N ALA A 60 -17.19 111.46 -42.56
CA ALA A 60 -17.10 110.21 -43.29
C ALA A 60 -15.95 109.33 -42.76
N ALA A 61 -14.80 109.92 -42.42
CA ALA A 61 -13.67 109.22 -41.82
C ALA A 61 -14.01 108.67 -40.43
N LEU A 62 -14.63 109.47 -39.56
CA LEU A 62 -15.09 109.03 -38.24
C LEU A 62 -16.18 107.96 -38.34
N TYR A 63 -17.06 108.04 -39.34
CA TYR A 63 -18.08 107.04 -39.60
C TYR A 63 -17.48 105.71 -40.09
N MET A 64 -16.48 105.77 -40.97
CA MET A 64 -15.72 104.58 -41.39
C MET A 64 -14.96 103.96 -40.22
N GLN A 65 -14.28 104.78 -39.40
CA GLN A 65 -13.57 104.32 -38.21
C GLN A 65 -14.52 103.63 -37.21
N ARG A 66 -15.72 104.18 -36.97
CA ARG A 66 -16.73 103.54 -36.11
C ARG A 66 -17.23 102.21 -36.68
N ARG A 67 -17.39 102.11 -38.00
CA ARG A 67 -17.76 100.85 -38.67
C ARG A 67 -16.66 99.79 -38.53
N GLU A 68 -15.40 100.18 -38.67
CA GLU A 68 -14.25 99.29 -38.47
C GLU A 68 -14.16 98.80 -37.02
N PHE A 69 -14.37 99.66 -36.02
CA PHE A 69 -14.39 99.25 -34.60
C PHE A 69 -15.53 98.28 -34.27
N VAL A 70 -16.73 98.51 -34.81
CA VAL A 70 -17.87 97.61 -34.58
C VAL A 70 -17.67 96.28 -35.31
N ALA A 71 -17.08 96.29 -36.50
CA ALA A 71 -16.71 95.07 -37.23
C ALA A 71 -15.62 94.28 -36.48
N ALA A 72 -14.55 94.95 -36.03
CA ALA A 72 -13.47 94.35 -35.24
C ALA A 72 -13.98 93.79 -33.90
N GLY A 73 -14.87 94.51 -33.21
CA GLY A 73 -15.48 94.05 -31.96
C GLY A 73 -16.34 92.79 -32.13
N ARG A 74 -17.06 92.67 -33.26
CA ARG A 74 -17.83 91.46 -33.60
C ARG A 74 -16.92 90.27 -33.90
N GLU A 75 -15.83 90.50 -34.62
CA GLU A 75 -14.87 89.44 -34.94
C GLU A 75 -14.14 88.93 -33.68
N VAL A 76 -13.79 89.82 -32.75
CA VAL A 76 -13.25 89.40 -31.45
C VAL A 76 -14.28 88.65 -30.63
N ALA A 77 -15.54 89.11 -30.58
CA ALA A 77 -16.60 88.42 -29.86
C ALA A 77 -16.87 87.02 -30.41
N THR A 78 -16.98 86.86 -31.74
CA THR A 78 -17.14 85.54 -32.36
C THR A 78 -15.91 84.66 -32.14
N ARG A 79 -14.71 85.24 -32.14
CA ARG A 79 -13.48 84.48 -31.85
C ARG A 79 -13.41 84.00 -30.40
N ILE A 80 -13.88 84.80 -29.44
CA ILE A 80 -14.02 84.42 -28.02
C ILE A 80 -15.10 83.33 -27.85
N ASP A 81 -16.26 83.47 -28.50
CA ASP A 81 -17.33 82.47 -28.46
C ASP A 81 -16.89 81.14 -29.08
N ASN A 82 -16.16 81.18 -30.20
CA ASN A 82 -15.58 80.00 -30.83
C ASN A 82 -14.53 79.33 -29.93
N LEU A 83 -13.69 80.12 -29.24
CA LEU A 83 -12.72 79.60 -28.27
C LEU A 83 -13.40 78.98 -27.04
N ASN A 84 -14.44 79.64 -26.50
CA ASN A 84 -15.21 79.11 -25.37
C ASN A 84 -15.93 77.81 -25.76
N SER A 85 -16.50 77.75 -26.97
CA SER A 85 -17.15 76.55 -27.50
C SER A 85 -16.15 75.42 -27.72
N ALA A 86 -14.97 75.72 -28.29
CA ALA A 86 -13.88 74.77 -28.46
C ALA A 86 -13.38 74.24 -27.11
N LEU A 87 -13.12 75.10 -26.13
CA LEU A 87 -12.73 74.72 -24.77
C LEU A 87 -13.80 73.84 -24.08
N GLY A 88 -15.08 74.14 -24.31
CA GLY A 88 -16.20 73.33 -23.84
C GLY A 88 -16.22 71.94 -24.46
N GLN A 89 -16.03 71.84 -25.78
CA GLN A 89 -15.92 70.58 -26.50
C GLN A 89 -14.71 69.77 -26.01
N THR A 90 -13.52 70.37 -25.92
CA THR A 90 -12.32 69.67 -25.44
C THR A 90 -12.47 69.19 -23.99
N ARG A 91 -13.12 69.96 -23.11
CA ARG A 91 -13.44 69.50 -21.75
C ARG A 91 -14.38 68.31 -21.74
N ASN A 92 -15.38 68.28 -22.62
CA ASN A 92 -16.32 67.18 -22.73
C ASN A 92 -15.65 65.92 -23.29
N GLU A 93 -14.84 66.07 -24.34
CA GLU A 93 -14.03 64.97 -24.89
C GLU A 93 -13.05 64.42 -23.86
N ALA A 94 -12.36 65.28 -23.10
CA ALA A 94 -11.47 64.86 -22.03
C ALA A 94 -12.22 64.08 -20.92
N ARG A 95 -13.43 64.52 -20.54
CA ARG A 95 -14.29 63.78 -19.59
C ARG A 95 -14.74 62.43 -20.14
N GLN A 96 -15.10 62.36 -21.42
CA GLN A 96 -15.47 61.11 -22.07
C GLN A 96 -14.29 60.15 -22.18
N ALA A 97 -13.11 60.64 -22.57
CA ALA A 97 -11.88 59.87 -22.60
C ALA A 97 -11.50 59.33 -21.22
N LEU A 98 -11.65 60.14 -20.16
CA LEU A 98 -11.40 59.71 -18.79
C LEU A 98 -12.42 58.67 -18.32
N ALA A 99 -13.70 58.83 -18.65
CA ALA A 99 -14.74 57.84 -18.36
C ALA A 99 -14.49 56.50 -19.10
N LEU A 100 -14.07 56.55 -20.36
CA LEU A 100 -13.68 55.36 -21.13
C LEU A 100 -12.45 54.68 -20.54
N ALA A 101 -11.43 55.45 -20.15
CA ALA A 101 -10.22 54.92 -19.51
C ALA A 101 -10.55 54.24 -18.16
N GLN A 102 -11.43 54.85 -17.35
CA GLN A 102 -11.91 54.24 -16.11
C GLN A 102 -12.72 52.96 -16.36
N ALA A 103 -13.59 52.95 -17.37
CA ALA A 103 -14.35 51.76 -17.75
C ALA A 103 -13.44 50.62 -18.23
N GLN A 104 -12.37 50.94 -18.97
CA GLN A 104 -11.36 49.97 -19.38
C GLN A 104 -10.54 49.44 -18.20
N ALA A 105 -10.11 50.32 -17.28
CA ALA A 105 -9.41 49.93 -16.05
C ALA A 105 -10.28 48.99 -15.19
N GLY A 106 -11.59 49.26 -15.09
CA GLY A 106 -12.54 48.39 -14.39
C GLY A 106 -12.67 47.01 -15.04
N LYS A 107 -12.68 46.94 -16.38
CA LYS A 107 -12.69 45.65 -17.11
C LYS A 107 -11.40 44.87 -16.92
N ALA A 108 -10.25 45.54 -16.95
CA ALA A 108 -8.95 44.91 -16.70
C ALA A 108 -8.89 44.32 -15.28
N ALA A 109 -9.31 45.08 -14.27
CA ALA A 109 -9.39 44.59 -12.89
C ALA A 109 -10.37 43.40 -12.74
N ALA A 110 -11.51 43.43 -13.44
CA ALA A 110 -12.46 42.32 -13.44
C ALA A 110 -11.87 41.04 -14.09
N LEU A 111 -11.13 41.19 -15.19
CA LEU A 111 -10.44 40.07 -15.84
C LEU A 111 -9.31 39.52 -14.98
N GLU A 112 -8.54 40.37 -14.32
CA GLU A 112 -7.51 39.95 -13.36
C GLU A 112 -8.11 39.17 -12.19
N ASN A 113 -9.24 39.64 -11.65
CA ASN A 113 -9.96 38.93 -10.60
C ASN A 113 -10.50 37.59 -11.10
N ALA A 114 -11.11 37.54 -12.29
CA ALA A 114 -11.60 36.31 -12.87
C ALA A 114 -10.47 35.29 -13.11
N LEU A 115 -9.29 35.75 -13.56
CA LEU A 115 -8.10 34.92 -13.74
C LEU A 115 -7.58 34.39 -12.40
N ARG A 116 -7.57 35.23 -11.36
CA ARG A 116 -7.16 34.85 -10.01
C ARG A 116 -8.12 33.82 -9.41
N ASP A 117 -9.42 34.00 -9.61
CA ASP A 117 -10.45 33.05 -9.19
C ASP A 117 -10.28 31.71 -9.89
N THR A 118 -10.11 31.70 -11.22
CA THR A 118 -9.87 30.44 -11.96
C THR A 118 -8.60 29.76 -11.49
N GLN A 119 -7.51 30.50 -11.27
CA GLN A 119 -6.27 29.94 -10.73
C GLN A 119 -6.47 29.32 -9.34
N SER A 120 -7.26 29.95 -8.47
CA SER A 120 -7.61 29.39 -7.16
C SER A 120 -8.46 28.12 -7.27
N GLN A 121 -9.37 28.05 -8.24
CA GLN A 121 -10.19 26.87 -8.50
C GLN A 121 -9.35 25.69 -8.98
N TYR A 122 -8.33 25.92 -9.81
CA TYR A 122 -7.39 24.85 -10.22
C TYR A 122 -6.63 24.29 -9.02
N VAL A 123 -6.10 25.15 -8.14
CA VAL A 123 -5.39 24.70 -6.94
C VAL A 123 -6.32 23.95 -5.99
N ALA A 124 -7.54 24.44 -5.78
CA ALA A 124 -8.53 23.76 -4.95
C ALA A 124 -8.94 22.40 -5.52
N LEU A 125 -9.12 22.30 -6.83
CA LEU A 125 -9.44 21.06 -7.51
C LEU A 125 -8.27 20.05 -7.41
N GLU A 126 -7.04 20.50 -7.58
CA GLU A 126 -5.86 19.64 -7.45
C GLU A 126 -5.68 19.13 -6.01
N GLN A 127 -5.87 20.00 -5.02
CA GLN A 127 -5.88 19.60 -3.60
C GLN A 127 -7.02 18.61 -3.30
N ALA A 128 -8.21 18.82 -3.86
CA ALA A 128 -9.34 17.90 -3.69
C ALA A 128 -9.06 16.54 -4.36
N TRP A 129 -8.45 16.51 -5.55
CA TRP A 129 -8.04 15.26 -6.21
C TRP A 129 -6.98 14.51 -5.43
N GLN A 130 -5.96 15.20 -4.92
CA GLN A 130 -4.92 14.59 -4.09
C GLN A 130 -5.51 14.03 -2.79
N ALA A 131 -6.35 14.82 -2.10
CA ALA A 131 -7.02 14.38 -0.88
C ALA A 131 -7.95 13.18 -1.13
N PHE A 132 -8.69 13.18 -2.23
CA PHE A 132 -9.53 12.04 -2.62
C PHE A 132 -8.69 10.79 -2.90
N ASN A 133 -7.62 10.91 -3.69
CA ASN A 133 -6.77 9.78 -4.05
C ASN A 133 -6.01 9.21 -2.84
N ASP A 134 -5.51 10.08 -1.95
CA ASP A 134 -4.95 9.66 -0.67
C ASP A 134 -6.02 8.94 0.16
N SER A 135 -7.19 9.55 0.38
CA SER A 135 -8.28 8.95 1.17
C SER A 135 -8.81 7.61 0.64
N SER A 136 -8.81 7.42 -0.69
CA SER A 136 -9.20 6.18 -1.34
C SER A 136 -8.15 5.08 -1.18
N SER A 137 -6.88 5.41 -1.44
CA SER A 137 -5.74 4.49 -1.21
C SER A 137 -5.68 4.03 0.25
N ASP A 138 -6.02 4.98 1.11
CA ASP A 138 -6.08 4.89 2.54
C ASP A 138 -7.18 3.95 3.06
N GLU A 139 -8.35 3.95 2.41
CA GLU A 139 -9.46 3.04 2.68
C GLU A 139 -9.14 1.62 2.19
N VAL A 140 -8.57 1.50 0.99
CA VAL A 140 -8.14 0.21 0.43
C VAL A 140 -7.12 -0.47 1.36
N LEU A 141 -6.13 0.27 1.85
CA LEU A 141 -5.14 -0.26 2.79
C LEU A 141 -5.77 -0.74 4.09
N ALA A 142 -6.72 0.02 4.66
CA ALA A 142 -7.41 -0.36 5.88
C ALA A 142 -8.24 -1.65 5.70
N ASN A 143 -8.99 -1.75 4.60
CA ASN A 143 -9.77 -2.95 4.27
C ASN A 143 -8.88 -4.20 4.11
N ASP A 144 -7.75 -4.03 3.44
CA ASP A 144 -6.83 -5.12 3.21
C ASP A 144 -6.15 -5.63 4.49
N VAL A 145 -5.78 -4.72 5.39
CA VAL A 145 -5.23 -5.08 6.70
C VAL A 145 -6.31 -5.73 7.57
N GLU A 146 -7.53 -5.21 7.59
CA GLU A 146 -8.67 -5.83 8.28
C GLU A 146 -8.91 -7.26 7.80
N ARG A 147 -8.85 -7.50 6.49
CA ARG A 147 -8.96 -8.86 5.94
C ARG A 147 -7.85 -9.78 6.46
N MET A 148 -6.60 -9.32 6.48
CA MET A 148 -5.47 -10.11 7.01
C MET A 148 -5.61 -10.39 8.51
N LEU A 149 -6.01 -9.40 9.30
CA LEU A 149 -6.30 -9.55 10.73
C LEU A 149 -7.45 -10.53 10.96
N THR A 150 -8.48 -10.47 10.13
CA THR A 150 -9.62 -11.39 10.18
C THR A 150 -9.19 -12.81 9.87
N ILE A 151 -8.35 -13.03 8.85
CA ILE A 151 -7.75 -14.33 8.54
C ILE A 151 -6.92 -14.83 9.73
N ALA A 152 -6.06 -14.00 10.31
CA ALA A 152 -5.27 -14.35 11.49
C ALA A 152 -6.19 -14.79 12.65
N SER A 153 -7.23 -14.00 12.96
CA SER A 153 -8.20 -14.31 14.01
C SER A 153 -8.96 -15.63 13.78
N GLN A 154 -9.25 -15.99 12.52
CA GLN A 154 -9.89 -17.25 12.16
C GLN A 154 -8.93 -18.43 12.34
N GLN A 155 -7.66 -18.28 11.95
CA GLN A 155 -6.63 -19.31 12.13
C GLN A 155 -6.39 -19.61 13.63
N LEU A 156 -6.42 -18.58 14.47
CA LEU A 156 -6.31 -18.72 15.92
C LEU A 156 -7.53 -19.45 16.51
N ARG A 157 -8.74 -19.09 16.09
CA ARG A 157 -9.99 -19.68 16.64
C ARG A 157 -10.29 -21.10 16.15
N LEU A 158 -10.07 -21.38 14.86
CA LEU A 158 -10.45 -22.67 14.25
C LEU A 158 -9.42 -23.76 14.51
N ALA A 159 -8.13 -23.42 14.40
CA ALA A 159 -7.05 -24.41 14.38
C ALA A 159 -6.01 -24.19 15.49
N GLY A 160 -6.10 -23.11 16.27
CA GLY A 160 -5.02 -22.69 17.17
C GLY A 160 -3.69 -22.55 16.43
N ASN A 161 -3.74 -22.24 15.13
CA ASN A 161 -2.56 -22.26 14.28
C ASN A 161 -1.83 -20.92 14.37
N VAL A 162 -1.03 -20.82 15.43
CA VAL A 162 -0.20 -19.64 15.75
C VAL A 162 0.74 -19.29 14.60
N SER A 163 1.35 -20.28 13.93
CA SER A 163 2.28 -20.04 12.83
C SER A 163 1.61 -19.35 11.65
N ASN A 164 0.44 -19.84 11.21
CA ASN A 164 -0.29 -19.23 10.10
C ASN A 164 -0.82 -17.84 10.48
N ALA A 165 -1.23 -17.65 11.73
CA ALA A 165 -1.67 -16.35 12.23
C ALA A 165 -0.51 -15.34 12.24
N ILE A 166 0.69 -15.74 12.70
CA ILE A 166 1.89 -14.90 12.66
C ILE A 166 2.21 -14.50 11.21
N VAL A 167 2.21 -15.43 10.26
CA VAL A 167 2.46 -15.10 8.84
C VAL A 167 1.45 -14.09 8.30
N ALA A 168 0.17 -14.22 8.65
CA ALA A 168 -0.85 -13.25 8.26
C ALA A 168 -0.62 -11.86 8.89
N LEU A 169 -0.23 -11.80 10.17
CA LEU A 169 0.10 -10.56 10.86
C LEU A 169 1.39 -9.91 10.33
N GLU A 170 2.42 -10.68 10.01
CA GLU A 170 3.65 -10.21 9.37
C GLU A 170 3.37 -9.64 7.98
N THR A 171 2.46 -10.28 7.23
CA THR A 171 2.03 -9.77 5.91
C THR A 171 1.29 -8.43 6.07
N ALA A 172 0.42 -8.31 7.07
CA ALA A 172 -0.27 -7.07 7.38
C ALA A 172 0.72 -5.96 7.78
N GLN A 173 1.68 -6.28 8.66
CA GLN A 173 2.74 -5.38 9.10
C GLN A 173 3.61 -4.91 7.93
N ALA A 174 4.07 -5.82 7.07
CA ALA A 174 4.89 -5.50 5.91
C ALA A 174 4.15 -4.63 4.89
N ARG A 175 2.82 -4.75 4.82
CA ARG A 175 1.98 -3.89 3.99
C ARG A 175 1.83 -2.50 4.58
N LEU A 176 1.66 -2.40 5.89
CA LEU A 176 1.56 -1.15 6.62
C LEU A 176 2.88 -0.37 6.60
N ALA A 177 4.00 -1.07 6.81
CA ALA A 177 5.34 -0.49 6.79
C ALA A 177 5.74 0.04 5.41
N ARG A 178 5.32 -0.64 4.32
CA ARG A 178 5.53 -0.14 2.95
C ARG A 178 4.74 1.12 2.63
N ALA A 179 3.58 1.29 3.26
CA ALA A 179 2.76 2.48 3.06
C ALA A 179 3.26 3.69 3.86
N ASP A 180 3.93 3.45 5.00
CA ASP A 180 4.56 4.45 5.88
C ASP A 180 3.67 5.68 6.15
N ARG A 181 2.40 5.43 6.47
CA ARG A 181 1.40 6.48 6.71
C ARG A 181 1.23 6.71 8.22
N PRO A 182 1.44 7.93 8.74
CA PRO A 182 1.42 8.23 10.18
C PRO A 182 0.12 7.84 10.91
N ARG A 183 -1.01 7.95 10.21
CA ARG A 183 -2.35 7.63 10.75
C ARG A 183 -2.54 6.17 11.15
N PHE A 184 -1.71 5.25 10.66
CA PHE A 184 -1.73 3.84 11.05
C PHE A 184 -0.68 3.47 12.11
N ALA A 185 0.04 4.44 12.67
CA ALA A 185 1.07 4.15 13.68
C ALA A 185 0.51 3.38 14.90
N SER A 186 -0.70 3.73 15.35
CA SER A 186 -1.39 3.02 16.43
C SER A 186 -1.72 1.57 16.07
N LEU A 187 -2.17 1.32 14.84
CA LEU A 187 -2.43 -0.02 14.33
C LEU A 187 -1.14 -0.84 14.21
N GLN A 188 -0.06 -0.22 13.73
CA GLN A 188 1.25 -0.88 13.64
C GLN A 188 1.74 -1.33 15.02
N GLN A 189 1.57 -0.48 16.04
CA GLN A 189 1.94 -0.81 17.41
C GLN A 189 1.08 -1.94 17.99
N ALA A 190 -0.24 -1.93 17.73
CA ALA A 190 -1.13 -3.01 18.14
C ALA A 190 -0.74 -4.35 17.49
N ILE A 191 -0.47 -4.35 16.18
CA ILE A 191 -0.02 -5.56 15.45
C ILE A 191 1.29 -6.08 16.01
N ASN A 192 2.25 -5.21 16.31
CA ASN A 192 3.53 -5.62 16.90
C ASN A 192 3.33 -6.27 18.28
N GLY A 193 2.48 -5.68 19.13
CA GLY A 193 2.17 -6.25 20.45
C GLY A 193 1.46 -7.60 20.37
N ASP A 194 0.55 -7.78 19.43
CA ASP A 194 -0.12 -9.07 19.18
C ASP A 194 0.87 -10.12 18.67
N LEU A 195 1.77 -9.72 17.78
CA LEU A 195 2.78 -10.59 17.19
C LEU A 195 3.80 -11.05 18.23
N ASP A 196 4.24 -10.15 19.12
CA ASP A 196 5.14 -10.50 20.23
C ASP A 196 4.46 -11.46 21.23
N ARG A 197 3.19 -11.21 21.57
CA ARG A 197 2.39 -12.11 22.43
C ARG A 197 2.24 -13.50 21.80
N LEU A 198 1.97 -13.57 20.50
CA LEU A 198 1.86 -14.85 19.77
C LEU A 198 3.18 -15.59 19.67
N ARG A 199 4.30 -14.88 19.48
CA ARG A 199 5.65 -15.48 19.46
C ARG A 199 6.10 -15.98 20.84
N ALA A 200 5.61 -15.35 21.91
CA ALA A 200 5.87 -15.79 23.28
C ALA A 200 5.13 -17.10 23.63
N VAL A 201 4.14 -17.53 22.84
CA VAL A 201 3.44 -18.80 23.06
C VAL A 201 4.38 -19.96 22.72
N PRO A 202 4.66 -20.86 23.68
CA PRO A 202 5.43 -22.08 23.39
C PRO A 202 4.69 -22.93 22.36
N THR A 203 5.32 -23.18 21.21
CA THR A 203 4.76 -24.07 20.20
C THR A 203 5.11 -25.52 20.52
N VAL A 204 4.13 -26.41 20.44
CA VAL A 204 4.36 -27.85 20.60
C VAL A 204 5.06 -28.36 19.35
N ASP A 205 6.27 -28.89 19.51
CA ASP A 205 7.03 -29.52 18.43
C ASP A 205 6.41 -30.88 18.06
N VAL A 206 5.47 -30.85 17.11
CA VAL A 206 4.73 -32.04 16.63
C VAL A 206 5.69 -33.12 16.10
N PRO A 207 6.71 -32.82 15.26
CA PRO A 207 7.71 -33.80 14.86
C PRO A 207 8.44 -34.47 16.04
N ALA A 208 8.90 -33.69 17.01
CA ALA A 208 9.61 -34.25 18.17
C ALA A 208 8.70 -35.16 19.00
N GLN A 209 7.45 -34.77 19.23
CA GLN A 209 6.48 -35.59 19.95
C GLN A 209 6.08 -36.85 19.16
N SER A 210 5.93 -36.78 17.83
CA SER A 210 5.69 -37.96 16.98
C SER A 210 6.82 -38.98 17.11
N SER A 211 8.08 -38.53 17.08
CA SER A 211 9.23 -39.42 17.27
C SER A 211 9.26 -40.12 18.64
N ARG A 212 8.73 -39.45 19.68
CA ARG A 212 8.61 -40.05 21.03
C ARG A 212 7.50 -41.11 21.04
N ILE A 213 6.37 -40.85 20.38
CA ILE A 213 5.28 -41.83 20.24
C ILE A 213 5.75 -43.06 19.43
N GLU A 214 6.50 -42.88 18.35
CA GLU A 214 7.06 -44.00 17.58
C GLU A 214 8.04 -44.85 18.40
N ARG A 215 8.88 -44.21 19.22
CA ARG A 215 9.72 -44.91 20.21
C ARG A 215 8.88 -45.67 21.22
N LEU A 216 7.77 -45.10 21.70
CA LEU A 216 6.83 -45.79 22.59
C LEU A 216 6.25 -47.04 21.92
N VAL A 217 5.79 -46.93 20.67
CA VAL A 217 5.28 -48.07 19.89
C VAL A 217 6.32 -49.19 19.78
N ALA A 218 7.59 -48.85 19.54
CA ALA A 218 8.68 -49.81 19.46
C ALA A 218 8.97 -50.49 20.82
N LEU A 219 8.95 -49.73 21.92
CA LEU A 219 9.15 -50.26 23.27
C LEU A 219 8.02 -51.20 23.69
N VAL A 220 6.76 -50.81 23.48
CA VAL A 220 5.59 -51.67 23.75
C VAL A 220 5.61 -52.94 22.89
N GLY A 221 6.19 -52.87 21.69
CA GLY A 221 6.41 -54.03 20.83
C GLY A 221 7.43 -55.04 21.35
N LYS A 222 8.35 -54.64 22.24
CA LYS A 222 9.43 -55.50 22.79
C LYS A 222 9.21 -55.89 24.25
N ALA A 223 8.49 -55.07 25.00
CA ALA A 223 8.26 -55.25 26.42
C ALA A 223 7.62 -56.64 26.72
N PRO A 224 8.15 -57.38 27.72
CA PRO A 224 7.59 -58.65 28.13
C PRO A 224 6.27 -58.46 28.91
N LEU A 225 5.29 -59.33 28.62
CA LEU A 225 4.06 -59.40 29.40
C LEU A 225 4.27 -60.22 30.68
N LEU A 226 3.43 -59.98 31.69
CA LEU A 226 3.40 -60.78 32.92
C LEU A 226 2.93 -62.23 32.68
N ALA A 227 2.18 -62.46 31.61
CA ALA A 227 1.78 -63.78 31.16
C ALA A 227 2.85 -64.41 30.25
N PRO A 228 3.01 -65.75 30.22
CA PRO A 228 4.00 -66.42 29.38
C PRO A 228 3.75 -66.11 27.89
N ASP A 229 4.59 -65.22 27.36
CA ASP A 229 4.66 -64.91 25.95
C ASP A 229 5.63 -65.90 25.31
N ALA A 230 5.24 -66.54 24.21
CA ALA A 230 6.07 -67.55 23.54
C ALA A 230 7.30 -66.95 22.81
N VAL A 231 7.61 -65.67 23.05
CA VAL A 231 8.47 -64.85 22.19
C VAL A 231 9.66 -64.20 22.92
N ALA A 232 9.82 -64.35 24.24
CA ALA A 232 10.96 -63.75 24.96
C ALA A 232 12.20 -64.67 24.99
N PRO A 233 13.33 -64.34 24.34
CA PRO A 233 14.52 -65.18 24.34
C PRO A 233 15.52 -64.72 25.39
N GLY A 234 15.97 -65.66 26.22
CA GLY A 234 17.25 -65.57 26.92
C GLY A 234 17.17 -65.30 28.41
N MET A 235 17.12 -66.36 29.20
CA MET A 235 17.77 -66.36 30.51
C MET A 235 18.14 -67.78 30.94
N LEU A 236 19.30 -68.24 30.46
CA LEU A 236 20.04 -69.38 31.01
C LEU A 236 21.53 -68.96 31.05
N ALA A 237 22.09 -68.89 32.25
CA ALA A 237 23.53 -68.73 32.50
C ALA A 237 24.08 -70.03 33.12
N PRO A 238 25.37 -70.36 32.91
CA PRO A 238 25.86 -71.74 32.94
C PRO A 238 26.57 -72.09 34.26
N GLY A 239 26.43 -73.34 34.69
CA GLY A 239 27.17 -73.87 35.83
C GLY A 239 27.31 -75.40 35.80
N ALA A 240 28.50 -75.84 35.36
CA ALA A 240 29.18 -77.10 35.66
C ALA A 240 28.43 -78.42 35.33
N SER A 241 28.78 -79.17 34.27
CA SER A 241 29.95 -80.08 34.18
C SER A 241 29.98 -81.08 35.35
N ALA A 242 30.09 -82.40 35.23
CA ALA A 242 30.44 -83.34 34.17
C ALA A 242 29.86 -84.71 34.64
N ASP A 243 29.52 -85.68 33.80
CA ASP A 243 30.48 -86.57 33.15
C ASP A 243 29.78 -87.37 32.06
N ALA A 244 30.32 -87.32 30.84
CA ALA A 244 30.32 -88.45 29.91
C ALA A 244 31.28 -88.16 28.74
N THR A 245 32.37 -88.92 28.69
CA THR A 245 33.15 -89.23 27.49
C THR A 245 33.17 -90.77 27.41
N PRO A 246 33.33 -91.46 26.25
CA PRO A 246 33.54 -91.01 24.87
C PRO A 246 32.63 -91.70 23.82
N ALA A 247 32.55 -91.14 22.61
CA ALA A 247 32.82 -91.91 21.40
C ALA A 247 33.07 -90.96 20.22
N ALA A 248 34.14 -91.26 19.50
CA ALA A 248 34.83 -90.38 18.58
C ALA A 248 34.14 -90.21 17.21
N ALA A 249 34.57 -89.14 16.56
CA ALA A 249 34.21 -88.63 15.24
C ALA A 249 34.34 -89.65 14.08
N PRO A 250 33.91 -89.26 12.88
CA PRO A 250 34.96 -88.80 11.97
C PRO A 250 34.70 -87.42 11.36
N VAL A 251 35.85 -86.85 11.02
CA VAL A 251 36.16 -85.50 10.59
C VAL A 251 35.65 -85.20 9.19
N ALA A 252 35.26 -83.95 8.98
CA ALA A 252 34.86 -83.34 7.72
C ALA A 252 36.00 -83.31 6.68
N PRO A 253 35.69 -83.25 5.37
CA PRO A 253 36.55 -82.57 4.40
C PRO A 253 36.27 -81.05 4.40
N PRO A 254 37.27 -80.20 4.11
CA PRO A 254 37.08 -78.76 4.04
C PRO A 254 36.43 -78.40 2.71
N VAL A 255 35.25 -77.77 2.76
CA VAL A 255 34.67 -77.12 1.58
C VAL A 255 35.19 -75.68 1.52
N ALA A 256 35.69 -75.33 0.35
CA ALA A 256 36.35 -74.09 0.00
C ALA A 256 35.50 -72.84 0.29
N GLU A 257 36.16 -71.79 0.77
CA GLU A 257 35.60 -70.44 0.83
C GLU A 257 35.54 -69.87 -0.61
N GLU A 258 34.35 -69.85 -1.20
CA GLU A 258 34.07 -68.96 -2.33
C GLU A 258 33.98 -67.52 -1.81
N THR A 259 35.06 -66.75 -1.97
CA THR A 259 35.03 -65.30 -1.79
C THR A 259 34.26 -64.64 -2.94
N LEU A 260 33.06 -64.14 -2.64
CA LEU A 260 32.27 -63.32 -3.57
C LEU A 260 32.94 -61.94 -3.80
N PRO A 261 32.89 -61.38 -5.03
CA PRO A 261 33.49 -60.08 -5.32
C PRO A 261 32.78 -58.93 -4.58
N ALA A 262 33.53 -57.87 -4.25
CA ALA A 262 33.12 -56.78 -3.37
C ALA A 262 31.91 -55.93 -3.86
N ASP A 263 31.40 -56.17 -5.06
CA ASP A 263 30.26 -55.45 -5.67
C ASP A 263 29.00 -56.32 -5.86
N ALA A 264 28.83 -57.35 -5.03
CA ALA A 264 27.62 -58.18 -5.06
C ALA A 264 26.40 -57.43 -4.46
N ALA A 265 25.30 -57.43 -5.22
CA ALA A 265 24.01 -56.87 -4.80
C ALA A 265 23.54 -57.47 -3.47
N TRP A 266 23.04 -56.60 -2.57
CA TRP A 266 22.71 -56.92 -1.19
C TRP A 266 21.80 -58.15 -0.99
N TRP A 267 20.94 -58.47 -1.97
CA TRP A 267 20.05 -59.64 -1.90
C TRP A 267 20.78 -60.99 -2.07
N GLN A 268 21.93 -61.03 -2.76
CA GLN A 268 22.73 -62.25 -2.92
C GLN A 268 23.52 -62.57 -1.64
N ARG A 269 24.00 -61.56 -0.91
CA ARG A 269 24.65 -61.72 0.41
C ARG A 269 23.69 -62.30 1.45
N TRP A 270 22.47 -61.78 1.48
CA TRP A 270 21.46 -62.26 2.44
C TRP A 270 21.01 -63.70 2.20
N ARG A 271 21.00 -64.19 0.95
CA ARG A 271 20.68 -65.59 0.65
C ARG A 271 21.77 -66.59 1.02
N ALA A 272 23.05 -66.22 0.92
CA ALA A 272 24.16 -67.06 1.35
C ALA A 272 24.21 -67.21 2.88
N GLU A 273 23.82 -66.16 3.61
CA GLU A 273 23.69 -66.15 5.07
C GLU A 273 22.59 -67.13 5.56
N ILE A 274 21.47 -67.23 4.83
CA ILE A 274 20.35 -68.11 5.18
C ILE A 274 20.61 -69.57 4.81
N ALA A 275 21.26 -69.83 3.67
CA ALA A 275 21.54 -71.20 3.21
C ALA A 275 22.52 -71.96 4.11
N SER A 276 23.35 -71.23 4.86
CA SER A 276 24.35 -71.80 5.77
C SER A 276 23.82 -72.00 7.20
N TRP A 277 22.57 -71.65 7.49
CA TRP A 277 21.94 -71.78 8.82
C TRP A 277 21.69 -73.25 9.26
N PRO A 278 21.29 -74.20 8.39
CA PRO A 278 20.98 -75.58 8.82
C PRO A 278 22.21 -76.39 9.27
N ALA A 279 23.40 -76.05 8.79
CA ALA A 279 24.64 -76.76 9.12
C ALA A 279 25.16 -76.46 10.55
N ARG A 280 24.58 -75.46 11.24
CA ARG A 280 25.16 -74.92 12.49
C ARG A 280 24.29 -75.13 13.74
N SER A 281 23.09 -75.70 13.63
CA SER A 281 22.14 -75.79 14.74
C SER A 281 21.29 -77.08 14.73
N GLY A 282 21.94 -78.25 14.73
CA GLY A 282 21.27 -79.52 14.45
C GLY A 282 21.01 -80.49 15.62
N THR A 283 21.73 -80.47 16.75
CA THR A 283 21.73 -81.67 17.63
C THR A 283 21.71 -81.45 19.15
N ALA A 284 21.34 -80.27 19.65
CA ALA A 284 21.30 -80.02 21.10
C ALA A 284 19.89 -79.88 21.74
N LEU A 285 18.80 -79.76 20.96
CA LEU A 285 17.51 -79.27 21.50
C LEU A 285 16.49 -80.32 21.94
N VAL A 286 16.71 -81.63 21.76
CA VAL A 286 15.65 -82.65 22.00
C VAL A 286 15.71 -83.29 23.39
N ARG A 287 16.79 -83.13 24.17
CA ARG A 287 16.96 -83.88 25.44
C ARG A 287 16.61 -83.13 26.74
N GLU A 288 16.15 -81.88 26.68
CA GLU A 288 15.91 -81.03 27.86
C GLU A 288 14.44 -80.61 28.07
N LEU A 289 13.48 -81.26 27.39
CA LEU A 289 12.03 -80.98 27.58
C LEU A 289 11.40 -81.70 28.78
N GLY A 290 12.18 -82.45 29.58
CA GLY A 290 11.65 -83.38 30.58
C GLY A 290 11.39 -82.82 31.99
N ASP A 291 12.05 -81.74 32.42
CA ASP A 291 12.01 -81.31 33.83
C ASP A 291 11.10 -80.08 34.07
N LEU A 292 10.09 -80.00 33.23
CA LEU A 292 9.11 -78.93 33.10
C LEU A 292 7.99 -79.10 34.14
N ILE A 293 8.16 -78.60 35.37
CA ILE A 293 7.14 -77.94 36.22
C ILE A 293 7.87 -77.24 37.37
N ARG A 294 7.89 -75.91 37.35
CA ARG A 294 8.22 -75.09 38.53
C ARG A 294 7.12 -74.07 38.75
N VAL A 295 6.43 -74.17 39.88
CA VAL A 295 5.34 -73.29 40.29
C VAL A 295 5.93 -72.08 41.01
N GLN A 296 5.80 -70.88 40.41
CA GLN A 296 6.13 -69.61 41.05
C GLN A 296 4.82 -68.84 41.31
N ARG A 297 4.60 -68.48 42.58
CA ARG A 297 3.39 -67.79 43.05
C ARG A 297 3.52 -66.28 42.80
N VAL A 298 2.51 -65.66 42.19
CA VAL A 298 2.38 -64.21 42.01
C VAL A 298 0.98 -63.80 42.48
N ASP A 299 0.93 -62.73 43.28
CA ASP A 299 -0.19 -62.36 44.16
C ASP A 299 -1.30 -61.48 43.52
N GLU A 300 -1.52 -61.53 42.20
CA GLU A 300 -2.76 -61.00 41.61
C GLU A 300 -3.38 -61.96 40.57
N PRO A 301 -4.56 -62.55 40.84
CA PRO A 301 -5.12 -63.66 40.05
C PRO A 301 -5.73 -63.24 38.69
N SER A 302 -5.83 -61.96 38.37
CA SER A 302 -6.45 -61.46 37.13
C SER A 302 -5.48 -61.30 35.95
N ALA A 303 -4.17 -61.22 36.19
CA ALA A 303 -3.14 -61.15 35.14
C ALA A 303 -2.69 -62.54 34.62
N LEU A 304 -3.13 -63.62 35.29
CA LEU A 304 -2.57 -64.97 35.14
C LEU A 304 -3.28 -65.88 34.12
N LEU A 305 -4.26 -65.38 33.35
CA LEU A 305 -4.93 -66.15 32.29
C LEU A 305 -5.05 -65.40 30.96
N LEU A 306 -4.05 -64.59 30.59
CA LEU A 306 -3.96 -64.14 29.21
C LEU A 306 -3.50 -65.31 28.33
N SER A 307 -4.37 -65.77 27.43
CA SER A 307 -3.96 -66.71 26.39
C SER A 307 -2.92 -66.04 25.47
N PRO A 308 -2.04 -66.81 24.80
CA PRO A 308 -1.09 -66.24 23.83
C PRO A 308 -1.76 -65.39 22.74
N GLU A 309 -3.00 -65.72 22.38
CA GLU A 309 -3.80 -64.97 21.41
C GLU A 309 -4.28 -63.62 21.99
N GLN A 310 -4.70 -63.60 23.27
CA GLN A 310 -5.07 -62.37 23.97
C GLN A 310 -3.86 -61.44 24.19
N ALA A 311 -2.66 -61.99 24.38
CA ALA A 311 -1.43 -61.21 24.48
C ALA A 311 -1.11 -60.47 23.17
N LEU A 312 -1.27 -61.13 22.02
CA LEU A 312 -1.13 -60.50 20.70
C LEU A 312 -2.21 -59.43 20.45
N GLN A 313 -3.44 -59.71 20.87
CA GLN A 313 -4.55 -58.75 20.75
C GLN A 313 -4.36 -57.52 21.66
N LEU A 314 -3.76 -57.68 22.83
CA LEU A 314 -3.42 -56.55 23.71
C LEU A 314 -2.39 -55.64 23.04
N ARG A 315 -1.32 -56.22 22.47
CA ARG A 315 -0.29 -55.47 21.74
C ARG A 315 -0.87 -54.74 20.53
N SER A 316 -1.78 -55.37 19.77
CA SER A 316 -2.42 -54.72 18.62
C SER A 316 -3.34 -53.57 19.05
N THR A 317 -4.10 -53.76 20.13
CA THR A 317 -4.96 -52.72 20.72
C THR A 317 -4.13 -51.52 21.18
N LEU A 318 -3.02 -51.75 21.89
CA LEU A 318 -2.10 -50.69 22.30
C LEU A 318 -1.51 -49.94 21.09
N ARG A 319 -1.12 -50.66 20.03
CA ARG A 319 -0.64 -50.03 18.80
C ARG A 319 -1.69 -49.13 18.17
N GLN A 320 -2.93 -49.61 18.07
CA GLN A 320 -4.04 -48.82 17.54
C GLN A 320 -4.30 -47.57 18.39
N ARG A 321 -4.23 -47.68 19.72
CA ARG A 321 -4.36 -46.53 20.62
C ARG A 321 -3.23 -45.53 20.46
N LEU A 322 -1.98 -45.99 20.33
CA LEU A 322 -0.84 -45.11 20.08
C LEU A 322 -0.94 -44.38 18.73
N LEU A 323 -1.55 -45.00 17.71
CA LEU A 323 -1.90 -44.32 16.46
C LEU A 323 -3.00 -43.26 16.69
N SER A 324 -4.00 -43.55 17.52
CA SER A 324 -5.02 -42.56 17.94
C SER A 324 -4.38 -41.38 18.69
N VAL A 325 -3.40 -41.65 19.56
CA VAL A 325 -2.59 -40.63 20.25
C VAL A 325 -1.85 -39.77 19.23
N GLN A 326 -1.20 -40.36 18.23
CA GLN A 326 -0.52 -39.64 17.16
C GLN A 326 -1.49 -38.76 16.34
N LEU A 327 -2.68 -39.28 16.01
CA LEU A 327 -3.71 -38.51 15.31
C LEU A 327 -4.24 -37.37 16.18
N SER A 328 -4.43 -37.60 17.49
CA SER A 328 -4.92 -36.59 18.43
C SER A 328 -3.92 -35.43 18.59
N LEU A 329 -2.61 -35.69 18.51
CA LEU A 329 -1.58 -34.67 18.45
C LEU A 329 -1.72 -33.83 17.17
N LEU A 330 -1.90 -34.47 16.01
CA LEU A 330 -2.07 -33.78 14.73
C LEU A 330 -3.34 -32.92 14.69
N MET A 331 -4.43 -33.44 15.24
CA MET A 331 -5.72 -32.76 15.31
C MET A 331 -5.84 -31.81 16.51
N ARG A 332 -4.79 -31.66 17.34
CA ARG A 332 -4.76 -30.84 18.57
C ARG A 332 -5.94 -31.14 19.51
N GLN A 333 -6.19 -32.42 19.80
CA GLN A 333 -7.26 -32.86 20.70
C GLN A 333 -6.69 -33.27 22.07
N PRO A 334 -6.50 -32.33 23.02
CA PRO A 334 -5.81 -32.60 24.28
C PRO A 334 -6.57 -33.58 25.19
N ALA A 335 -7.92 -33.63 25.09
CA ALA A 335 -8.74 -34.56 25.85
C ALA A 335 -8.52 -36.01 25.42
N ILE A 336 -8.46 -36.27 24.11
CA ILE A 336 -8.17 -37.61 23.57
C ILE A 336 -6.72 -38.00 23.88
N TRP A 337 -5.77 -37.07 23.70
CA TRP A 337 -4.38 -37.30 24.06
C TRP A 337 -4.20 -37.79 25.50
N LYS A 338 -4.75 -37.05 26.47
CA LYS A 338 -4.62 -37.39 27.89
C LYS A 338 -5.31 -38.72 28.21
N SER A 339 -6.54 -38.92 27.75
CA SER A 339 -7.31 -40.14 28.05
C SER A 339 -6.71 -41.41 27.43
N GLU A 340 -6.22 -41.34 26.18
CA GLU A 340 -5.57 -42.48 25.53
C GLU A 340 -4.21 -42.78 26.17
N LEU A 341 -3.39 -41.77 26.49
CA LEU A 341 -2.11 -42.00 27.18
C LEU A 341 -2.30 -42.55 28.60
N GLU A 342 -3.32 -42.11 29.33
CA GLU A 342 -3.64 -42.66 30.64
C GLU A 342 -4.10 -44.12 30.55
N THR A 343 -4.86 -44.45 29.52
CA THR A 343 -5.27 -45.83 29.23
C THR A 343 -4.05 -46.70 28.87
N VAL A 344 -3.14 -46.20 28.04
CA VAL A 344 -1.87 -46.88 27.71
C VAL A 344 -1.05 -47.09 28.99
N ASN A 345 -0.89 -46.06 29.82
CA ASN A 345 -0.15 -46.15 31.08
C ASN A 345 -0.75 -47.23 32.00
N ARG A 346 -2.07 -47.22 32.20
CA ARG A 346 -2.78 -48.23 33.00
C ARG A 346 -2.59 -49.64 32.44
N THR A 347 -2.68 -49.80 31.13
CA THR A 347 -2.53 -51.11 30.47
C THR A 347 -1.11 -51.65 30.63
N LEU A 348 -0.09 -50.80 30.48
CA LEU A 348 1.31 -51.15 30.75
C LEU A 348 1.52 -51.52 32.23
N ASP A 349 0.90 -50.79 33.13
CA ASP A 349 1.01 -51.00 34.58
C ASP A 349 0.40 -52.34 35.03
N THR A 350 -0.72 -52.76 34.43
CA THR A 350 -1.48 -53.96 34.80
C THR A 350 -0.99 -55.25 34.12
N TYR A 351 -0.58 -55.20 32.85
CA TYR A 351 -0.34 -56.42 32.05
C TYR A 351 1.14 -56.67 31.67
N PHE A 352 2.02 -55.68 31.79
CA PHE A 352 3.44 -55.80 31.42
C PHE A 352 4.35 -55.98 32.63
N ASP A 353 5.47 -56.68 32.44
CA ASP A 353 6.42 -56.94 33.54
C ASP A 353 7.25 -55.69 33.85
N ARG A 354 7.00 -55.12 35.04
CA ARG A 354 7.68 -53.91 35.56
C ARG A 354 9.13 -54.15 35.97
N ARG A 355 9.62 -55.39 35.97
CA ARG A 355 11.03 -55.71 36.23
C ARG A 355 11.89 -55.55 34.98
N SER A 356 11.27 -55.50 33.80
CA SER A 356 12.00 -55.33 32.54
C SER A 356 12.35 -53.87 32.27
N ALA A 357 13.53 -53.66 31.69
CA ALA A 357 14.02 -52.32 31.33
C ALA A 357 13.11 -51.65 30.28
N ASP A 358 12.59 -52.41 29.32
CA ASP A 358 11.73 -51.89 28.24
C ASP A 358 10.37 -51.41 28.76
N THR A 359 9.73 -52.13 29.69
CA THR A 359 8.46 -51.70 30.30
C THR A 359 8.67 -50.44 31.14
N LEU A 360 9.75 -50.35 31.91
CA LEU A 360 10.07 -49.15 32.69
C LEU A 360 10.35 -47.93 31.79
N ALA A 361 11.09 -48.13 30.69
CA ALA A 361 11.34 -47.09 29.70
C ALA A 361 10.03 -46.62 29.03
N ALA A 362 9.14 -47.54 28.68
CA ALA A 362 7.82 -47.22 28.12
C ALA A 362 6.96 -46.41 29.12
N LEU A 363 6.87 -46.86 30.37
CA LEU A 363 6.12 -46.17 31.44
C LEU A 363 6.67 -44.76 31.73
N ASN A 364 7.99 -44.58 31.71
CA ASN A 364 8.60 -43.26 31.89
C ASN A 364 8.24 -42.34 30.71
N LEU A 365 8.40 -42.83 29.48
CA LEU A 365 8.12 -42.04 28.29
C LEU A 365 6.63 -41.70 28.14
N THR A 366 5.72 -42.61 28.51
CA THR A 366 4.27 -42.31 28.59
C THR A 366 3.99 -41.23 29.63
N ARG A 367 4.62 -41.27 30.81
CA ARG A 367 4.47 -40.23 31.83
C ARG A 367 4.97 -38.86 31.37
N GLU A 368 6.13 -38.81 30.72
CA GLU A 368 6.66 -37.57 30.11
C GLU A 368 5.72 -36.99 29.04
N LEU A 369 5.18 -37.86 28.17
CA LEU A 369 4.21 -37.46 27.15
C LEU A 369 2.89 -36.95 27.76
N THR A 370 2.45 -37.55 28.88
CA THR A 370 1.22 -37.14 29.57
C THR A 370 1.37 -35.77 30.24
N GLN A 371 2.59 -35.43 30.70
CA GLN A 371 2.92 -34.11 31.26
C GLN A 371 3.08 -33.02 30.21
N THR A 372 3.17 -33.37 28.93
CA THR A 372 3.28 -32.40 27.84
C THR A 372 1.91 -31.80 27.55
N GLU A 373 1.74 -30.50 27.74
CA GLU A 373 0.50 -29.79 27.42
C GLU A 373 0.42 -29.49 25.92
N ILE A 374 -0.56 -30.09 25.24
CA ILE A 374 -0.77 -29.91 23.80
C ILE A 374 -1.50 -28.60 23.46
N SER A 375 -2.10 -27.92 24.45
CA SER A 375 -2.85 -26.68 24.24
C SER A 375 -2.51 -25.63 25.28
N VAL A 376 -1.73 -24.63 24.86
CA VAL A 376 -1.60 -23.35 25.57
C VAL A 376 -2.74 -22.45 25.06
N PRO A 377 -3.50 -21.75 25.92
CA PRO A 377 -4.49 -20.77 25.48
C PRO A 377 -3.79 -19.74 24.59
N VAL A 378 -4.19 -19.71 23.33
CA VAL A 378 -3.58 -18.83 22.34
C VAL A 378 -4.16 -17.42 22.53
N PRO A 379 -3.31 -16.37 22.65
CA PRO A 379 -3.75 -14.99 22.65
C PRO A 379 -4.58 -14.68 21.39
N ASP A 380 -5.59 -13.84 21.52
CA ASP A 380 -6.31 -13.33 20.37
C ASP A 380 -5.61 -12.09 19.77
N VAL A 381 -6.20 -11.57 18.69
CA VAL A 381 -5.74 -10.35 17.99
C VAL A 381 -6.74 -9.21 18.18
N ALA A 382 -7.41 -9.16 19.34
CA ALA A 382 -8.47 -8.20 19.60
C ALA A 382 -7.97 -6.75 19.55
N ASP A 383 -6.75 -6.49 20.05
CA ASP A 383 -6.16 -5.16 20.05
C ASP A 383 -5.97 -4.62 18.62
N SER A 384 -5.41 -5.44 17.72
CA SER A 384 -5.28 -5.07 16.30
C SER A 384 -6.63 -4.85 15.60
N LEU A 385 -7.62 -5.70 15.88
CA LEU A 385 -8.96 -5.58 15.30
C LEU A 385 -9.70 -4.32 15.79
N ASN A 386 -9.54 -3.96 17.06
CA ASN A 386 -10.10 -2.74 17.62
C ASN A 386 -9.40 -1.49 17.04
N ALA A 387 -8.07 -1.55 16.87
CA ALA A 387 -7.30 -0.46 16.28
C ALA A 387 -7.72 -0.19 14.83
N VAL A 388 -7.93 -1.22 14.00
CA VAL A 388 -8.40 -1.01 12.62
C VAL A 388 -9.83 -0.48 12.58
N ALA A 389 -10.71 -0.96 13.48
CA ALA A 389 -12.07 -0.46 13.59
C ALA A 389 -12.12 1.03 13.98
N ALA A 390 -11.26 1.46 14.90
CA ALA A 390 -11.13 2.87 15.30
C ALA A 390 -10.69 3.76 14.12
N ILE A 391 -9.74 3.29 13.30
CA ILE A 391 -9.29 4.02 12.10
C ILE A 391 -10.45 4.19 11.10
N ARG A 392 -11.24 3.14 10.85
CA ARG A 392 -12.41 3.27 9.95
C ARG A 392 -13.47 4.23 10.48
N ALA A 393 -13.75 4.20 11.79
CA ALA A 393 -14.71 5.11 12.42
C ALA A 393 -14.28 6.58 12.26
N SER A 394 -12.98 6.84 12.38
CA SER A 394 -12.42 8.19 12.16
C SER A 394 -12.52 8.62 10.68
N GLY A 395 -12.31 7.71 9.73
CA GLY A 395 -12.47 7.98 8.29
C GLY A 395 -13.91 8.25 7.88
N ALA A 396 -14.88 7.49 8.41
CA ALA A 396 -16.30 7.68 8.12
C ALA A 396 -16.84 9.04 8.60
N THR A 397 -16.35 9.52 9.75
CA THR A 397 -16.76 10.80 10.32
C THR A 397 -16.27 11.99 9.46
N GLY A 398 -15.07 11.87 8.87
CA GLY A 398 -14.54 12.86 7.93
C GLY A 398 -15.39 13.00 6.66
N ALA A 399 -15.92 11.89 6.14
CA ALA A 399 -16.78 11.88 4.95
C ALA A 399 -18.18 12.45 5.21
N ALA A 400 -18.73 12.30 6.43
CA ALA A 400 -20.04 12.84 6.79
C ALA A 400 -20.03 14.37 7.03
N GLY A 401 -18.92 14.92 7.53
CA GLY A 401 -18.77 16.35 7.82
C GLY A 401 -18.58 17.25 6.60
N THR A 402 -18.18 16.70 5.45
CA THR A 402 -18.05 17.47 4.19
C THR A 402 -19.38 17.62 3.47
N ASN A 403 -20.26 16.62 3.54
CA ASN A 403 -21.55 16.61 2.85
C ASN A 403 -22.61 17.55 3.50
N SER A 404 -22.33 18.08 4.69
CA SER A 404 -23.22 18.98 5.44
C SER A 404 -22.90 20.47 5.25
N ARG A 405 -21.70 20.83 4.74
CA ARG A 405 -21.33 22.25 4.48
C ARG A 405 -21.67 22.78 3.09
N GLY A 406 -22.11 21.92 2.17
CA GLY A 406 -22.47 22.33 0.80
C GLY A 406 -23.96 22.62 0.59
N ARG A 407 -24.74 22.74 1.66
CA ARG A 407 -26.22 22.81 1.58
C ARG A 407 -26.84 24.06 2.21
N ASP A 408 -26.03 25.03 2.63
CA ASP A 408 -26.48 26.32 3.17
C ASP A 408 -26.14 27.48 2.23
#